data_AF-A0A0A9DRF3-F1
#
_entry.id   AF-A0A0A9DRF3-F1
#
_cell.length_a   1.000
_cell.length_b   1.000
_cell.length_c   1.000
_cell.angle_alpha   90.00
_cell.angle_beta   90.00
_cell.angle_gamma   90.00
#
_symmetry.space_group_name_H-M   'P 1'
#
loop_
_entity.id
_entity.type
_entity.pdbx_description
1 polymer ?
#
loop_
_entity_poly.entity_id
_entity_poly.type
_entity_poly.pdbx_seq_one_letter_code
_entity_poly.pdbx_strand_id
1 'polypeptide(L)'
;MVEAISFSNLYAPEHLIINVKDAEQWEELVENAGSVFLGQWTPESVGDYASGTNHVLPTYGYARMYSGVSLNSFLKYITVQSLTEEGLRRLGPYVAKMAKVEGLEAHKRAVTLRLQEVEATVTV
;
A
#
# COMPACT_ATOMS: atom_id res chain seq x y z
N MET A 1 -16.48 14.35 21.11
CA MET A 1 -16.34 13.90 19.70
C MET A 1 -14.99 13.27 19.45
N VAL A 2 -13.88 13.99 19.71
CA VAL A 2 -12.52 13.43 19.59
C VAL A 2 -12.38 12.05 20.25
N GLU A 3 -12.79 11.90 21.51
CA GLU A 3 -12.76 10.60 22.22
C GLU A 3 -13.58 9.49 21.51
N ALA A 4 -14.75 9.83 20.95
CA ALA A 4 -15.58 8.88 20.23
C ALA A 4 -14.93 8.42 18.92
N ILE A 5 -14.29 9.33 18.19
CA ILE A 5 -13.53 9.00 16.98
C ILE A 5 -12.30 8.16 17.34
N SER A 6 -11.57 8.51 18.42
CA SER A 6 -10.45 7.71 18.91
C SER A 6 -10.89 6.29 19.26
N PHE A 7 -12.02 6.13 19.94
CA PHE A 7 -12.60 4.81 20.20
C PHE A 7 -12.98 4.08 18.90
N SER A 8 -13.61 4.78 17.95
CA SER A 8 -13.97 4.20 16.65
C SER A 8 -12.74 3.73 15.88
N ASN A 9 -11.64 4.50 15.86
CA ASN A 9 -10.38 4.10 15.26
C ASN A 9 -9.79 2.85 15.94
N LEU A 10 -9.92 2.74 17.26
CA LEU A 10 -9.55 1.53 18.00
C LEU A 10 -10.49 0.34 17.73
N TYR A 11 -11.74 0.58 17.35
CA TYR A 11 -12.69 -0.47 17.04
C TYR A 11 -12.55 -0.96 15.58
N ALA A 12 -12.24 -0.06 14.65
CA ALA A 12 -12.14 -0.28 13.21
C ALA A 12 -13.45 -0.86 12.61
N PRO A 13 -14.56 -0.11 12.63
CA PRO A 13 -15.86 -0.56 12.14
C PRO A 13 -15.88 -0.80 10.63
N GLU A 14 -16.78 -1.67 10.20
CA GLU A 14 -17.10 -1.86 8.78
C GLU A 14 -17.77 -0.60 8.19
N HIS A 15 -18.86 -0.14 8.82
CA HIS A 15 -19.54 1.10 8.49
C HIS A 15 -19.44 2.09 9.67
N LEU A 16 -18.92 3.29 9.42
CA LEU A 16 -18.89 4.38 10.38
C LEU A 16 -19.88 5.47 9.97
N ILE A 17 -20.91 5.71 10.77
CA ILE A 17 -21.87 6.80 10.56
C ILE A 17 -21.57 7.94 11.54
N ILE A 18 -21.17 9.10 11.03
CA ILE A 18 -20.94 10.32 11.80
C ILE A 18 -22.16 11.24 11.61
N ASN A 19 -23.19 11.01 12.41
CA ASN A 19 -24.44 11.79 12.35
C ASN A 19 -24.47 12.91 13.40
N VAL A 20 -23.71 13.97 13.15
CA VAL A 20 -23.72 15.21 13.94
C VAL A 20 -23.79 16.44 13.03
N LYS A 21 -23.99 17.62 13.62
CA LYS A 21 -23.87 18.89 12.89
C LYS A 21 -22.42 19.09 12.44
N ASP A 22 -22.25 19.60 11.21
CA ASP A 22 -20.94 19.86 10.59
C ASP A 22 -20.06 18.60 10.62
N ALA A 23 -20.60 17.46 10.17
CA ALA A 23 -19.98 16.13 10.28
C ALA A 23 -18.64 16.03 9.53
N GLU A 24 -18.51 16.79 8.45
CA GLU A 24 -17.36 16.85 7.55
C GLU A 24 -16.09 17.30 8.28
N GLN A 25 -16.20 18.13 9.33
CA GLN A 25 -15.03 18.59 10.10
C GLN A 25 -14.28 17.45 10.83
N TRP A 26 -14.90 16.27 10.93
CA TRP A 26 -14.37 15.12 11.67
C TRP A 26 -13.73 14.07 10.76
N GLU A 27 -13.83 14.20 9.43
CA GLU A 27 -13.39 13.17 8.48
C GLU A 27 -11.87 12.90 8.59
N GLU A 28 -11.07 13.95 8.76
CA GLU A 28 -9.60 13.86 8.83
C GLU A 28 -9.10 13.11 10.07
N LEU A 29 -9.95 12.93 11.09
CA LEU A 29 -9.62 12.18 12.30
C LEU A 29 -9.94 10.68 12.18
N VAL A 30 -10.60 10.25 11.10
CA VAL A 30 -10.92 8.83 10.88
C VAL A 30 -9.69 8.11 10.31
N GLU A 31 -9.15 7.18 11.08
CA GLU A 31 -7.99 6.37 10.67
C GLU A 31 -8.41 4.98 10.19
N ASN A 32 -9.41 4.37 10.85
CA ASN A 32 -9.86 3.00 10.56
C ASN A 32 -11.38 2.93 10.43
N ALA A 33 -11.87 2.74 9.21
CA ALA A 33 -13.26 2.37 8.90
C ALA A 33 -13.31 1.72 7.50
N GLY A 34 -14.26 0.82 7.25
CA GLY A 34 -14.50 0.27 5.91
C GLY A 34 -15.11 1.31 4.96
N SER A 35 -16.17 1.99 5.41
CA SER A 35 -16.81 3.11 4.72
C SER A 35 -17.36 4.12 5.73
N VAL A 36 -17.33 5.41 5.37
CA VAL A 36 -17.73 6.52 6.25
C VAL A 36 -18.94 7.25 5.66
N PHE A 37 -19.95 7.46 6.48
CA PHE A 37 -21.20 8.12 6.14
C PHE A 37 -21.36 9.39 6.99
N LEU A 38 -21.43 10.56 6.35
CA LEU A 38 -21.41 11.85 7.03
C LEU A 38 -22.78 12.53 7.00
N GLY A 39 -23.26 12.95 8.16
CA GLY A 39 -24.46 13.78 8.30
C GLY A 39 -25.80 13.04 8.18
N GLN A 40 -26.86 13.76 8.51
CA GLN A 40 -28.22 13.24 8.68
C GLN A 40 -28.88 12.66 7.42
N TRP A 41 -28.36 13.00 6.23
CA TRP A 41 -28.93 12.62 4.94
C TRP A 41 -28.26 11.41 4.30
N THR A 42 -27.28 10.82 4.98
CA THR A 42 -26.43 9.75 4.43
C THR A 42 -26.63 8.45 5.23
N PRO A 43 -27.82 7.83 5.20
CA PRO A 43 -28.01 6.54 5.85
C PRO A 43 -27.17 5.46 5.14
N GLU A 44 -26.77 4.42 5.87
CA GLU A 44 -25.98 3.30 5.33
C GLU A 44 -26.55 2.73 4.01
N SER A 45 -27.89 2.66 3.93
CA SER A 45 -28.61 2.18 2.75
C SER A 45 -28.27 2.93 1.45
N VAL A 46 -27.92 4.23 1.49
CA VAL A 46 -27.50 4.90 0.25
C VAL A 46 -26.17 4.34 -0.25
N GLY A 47 -25.25 3.98 0.66
CA GLY A 47 -23.97 3.35 0.33
C GLY A 47 -24.11 1.92 -0.17
N ASP A 48 -25.09 1.19 0.36
CA ASP A 48 -25.37 -0.19 -0.03
C ASP A 48 -25.93 -0.31 -1.45
N TYR A 49 -26.64 0.72 -1.92
CA TYR A 49 -27.46 0.60 -3.12
C TYR A 49 -27.13 1.57 -4.25
N ALA A 50 -26.86 2.85 -3.97
CA ALA A 50 -26.96 3.88 -5.03
C ALA A 50 -25.99 5.07 -4.96
N SER A 51 -25.18 5.21 -3.91
CA SER A 51 -24.20 6.31 -3.82
C SER A 51 -23.06 6.16 -4.83
N GLY A 52 -22.74 4.91 -5.21
CA GLY A 52 -21.61 4.54 -6.06
C GLY A 52 -20.41 3.94 -5.32
N THR A 53 -20.42 3.92 -3.98
CA THR A 53 -19.42 3.19 -3.18
C THR A 53 -19.63 1.68 -3.28
N ASN A 54 -18.59 0.89 -3.04
CA ASN A 54 -18.71 -0.57 -2.96
C ASN A 54 -19.05 -0.99 -1.52
N HIS A 55 -20.10 -1.78 -1.34
CA HIS A 55 -20.54 -2.23 -0.01
C HIS A 55 -19.90 -3.55 0.46
N VAL A 56 -19.00 -4.15 -0.32
CA VAL A 56 -18.22 -5.30 0.13
C VAL A 56 -17.01 -4.78 0.90
N LEU A 57 -17.14 -4.74 2.22
CA LEU A 57 -16.21 -4.09 3.13
C LEU A 57 -15.51 -5.06 4.10
N PRO A 58 -14.35 -4.66 4.67
CA PRO A 58 -13.70 -5.43 5.71
C PRO A 58 -14.47 -5.32 7.03
N THR A 59 -14.89 -6.46 7.55
CA THR A 59 -15.60 -6.57 8.85
C THR A 59 -14.69 -7.15 9.95
N TYR A 60 -15.20 -7.35 11.17
CA TYR A 60 -14.49 -8.03 12.25
C TYR A 60 -13.12 -7.42 12.62
N GLY A 61 -13.00 -6.09 12.51
CA GLY A 61 -11.77 -5.33 12.81
C GLY A 61 -10.73 -5.32 11.69
N TYR A 62 -11.02 -5.93 10.53
CA TYR A 62 -10.11 -5.97 9.39
C TYR A 62 -9.93 -4.61 8.68
N ALA A 63 -10.79 -3.62 8.97
CA ALA A 63 -10.62 -2.25 8.47
C ALA A 63 -9.31 -1.58 8.92
N ARG A 64 -8.55 -2.16 9.86
CA ARG A 64 -7.18 -1.72 10.22
C ARG A 64 -6.12 -2.01 9.16
N MET A 65 -6.36 -3.00 8.30
CA MET A 65 -5.33 -3.55 7.40
C MET A 65 -5.83 -3.70 5.97
N TYR A 66 -7.13 -3.84 5.77
CA TYR A 66 -7.74 -4.10 4.48
C TYR A 66 -8.67 -2.96 4.08
N SER A 67 -8.76 -2.71 2.79
CA SER A 67 -9.73 -1.80 2.19
C SER A 67 -10.99 -2.55 1.77
N GLY A 68 -12.08 -1.81 1.59
CA GLY A 68 -13.23 -2.31 0.82
C GLY A 68 -12.84 -2.72 -0.60
N VAL A 69 -13.68 -3.55 -1.22
CA VAL A 69 -13.48 -3.96 -2.62
C VAL A 69 -13.45 -2.74 -3.52
N SER A 70 -12.40 -2.62 -4.32
CA SER A 70 -12.21 -1.53 -5.28
C SER A 70 -11.70 -2.08 -6.60
N LEU A 71 -11.50 -1.23 -7.60
CA LEU A 71 -10.85 -1.65 -8.84
C LEU A 71 -9.50 -2.31 -8.58
N ASN A 72 -8.73 -1.82 -7.58
CA ASN A 72 -7.44 -2.39 -7.20
C ASN A 72 -7.55 -3.85 -6.74
N SER A 73 -8.69 -4.28 -6.20
CA SER A 73 -8.93 -5.68 -5.81
C SER A 73 -8.92 -6.64 -7.01
N PHE A 74 -9.11 -6.13 -8.23
CA PHE A 74 -9.11 -6.90 -9.47
C PHE A 74 -7.86 -6.66 -10.33
N LEU A 75 -6.93 -5.83 -9.85
CA LEU A 75 -5.66 -5.56 -10.54
C LEU A 75 -4.52 -6.42 -9.97
N LYS A 76 -3.47 -6.58 -10.78
CA LYS A 76 -2.18 -7.12 -10.34
C LYS A 76 -1.11 -6.08 -10.61
N TYR A 77 -0.34 -5.74 -9.59
CA TYR A 77 0.79 -4.83 -9.72
C TYR A 77 2.02 -5.62 -10.16
N ILE A 78 2.59 -5.27 -11.31
CA ILE A 78 3.80 -5.90 -11.86
C ILE A 78 4.90 -4.84 -11.93
N THR A 79 6.00 -5.06 -11.20
CA THR A 79 7.16 -4.18 -11.24
C THR A 79 8.11 -4.59 -12.37
N VAL A 80 8.62 -3.62 -13.13
CA VAL A 80 9.60 -3.84 -14.20
C VAL A 80 10.87 -3.05 -13.87
N GLN A 81 12.02 -3.69 -14.01
CA GLN A 81 13.32 -3.07 -13.79
C GLN A 81 14.24 -3.29 -14.99
N SER A 82 14.97 -2.24 -15.35
CA SER A 82 15.98 -2.24 -16.40
C SER A 82 17.16 -1.40 -15.92
N LEU A 83 18.38 -1.89 -16.18
CA LEU A 83 19.60 -1.15 -15.87
C LEU A 83 20.38 -0.94 -17.17
N THR A 84 20.92 0.27 -17.32
CA THR A 84 22.03 0.50 -18.24
C THR A 84 23.31 -0.13 -17.70
N GLU A 85 24.33 -0.27 -18.53
CA GLU A 85 25.67 -0.69 -18.09
C GLU A 85 26.19 0.21 -16.95
N GLU A 86 26.09 1.53 -17.11
CA GLU A 86 26.50 2.49 -16.07
C GLU A 86 25.73 2.30 -14.76
N GLY A 87 24.41 2.02 -14.85
CA GLY A 87 23.59 1.69 -13.69
C GLY A 87 24.11 0.45 -12.98
N LEU A 88 24.47 -0.60 -13.72
CA LEU A 88 25.06 -1.82 -13.16
C LEU A 88 26.44 -1.55 -12.53
N ARG A 89 27.30 -0.74 -13.16
CA ARG A 89 28.61 -0.36 -12.58
C ARG A 89 28.45 0.35 -11.25
N ARG A 90 27.45 1.24 -11.12
CA ARG A 90 27.19 1.98 -9.89
C ARG A 90 26.58 1.12 -8.78
N LEU A 91 25.58 0.30 -9.10
CA LEU A 91 24.85 -0.49 -8.10
C LEU A 91 25.51 -1.84 -7.77
N GLY A 92 26.14 -2.46 -8.77
CA GLY A 92 26.65 -3.82 -8.70
C GLY A 92 27.60 -4.10 -7.53
N PRO A 93 28.57 -3.22 -7.21
CA PRO A 93 29.44 -3.41 -6.06
C PRO A 93 28.69 -3.52 -4.73
N TYR A 94 27.62 -2.72 -4.55
CA TYR A 94 26.78 -2.75 -3.36
C TYR A 94 25.96 -4.04 -3.30
N VAL A 95 25.35 -4.45 -4.43
CA VAL A 95 24.58 -5.69 -4.53
C VAL A 95 25.47 -6.91 -4.23
N ALA A 96 26.68 -6.96 -4.80
CA ALA A 96 27.63 -8.04 -4.54
C ALA A 96 28.06 -8.10 -3.06
N LYS A 97 28.24 -6.93 -2.42
CA LYS A 97 28.55 -6.84 -0.98
C LYS A 97 27.40 -7.35 -0.11
N MET A 98 26.17 -6.92 -0.39
CA MET A 98 24.97 -7.39 0.33
C MET A 98 24.80 -8.90 0.17
N ALA A 99 24.85 -9.40 -1.07
CA ALA A 99 24.73 -10.83 -1.34
C ALA A 99 25.82 -11.67 -0.65
N LYS A 100 27.04 -11.13 -0.48
CA LYS A 100 28.10 -11.78 0.32
C LYS A 100 27.73 -11.88 1.80
N VAL A 101 27.21 -10.79 2.39
CA VAL A 101 26.82 -10.75 3.81
C VAL A 101 25.66 -11.71 4.09
N GLU A 102 24.73 -11.84 3.15
CA GLU A 102 23.60 -12.78 3.22
C GLU A 102 23.99 -14.24 2.93
N GLY A 103 25.24 -14.50 2.53
CA GLY A 103 25.70 -15.86 2.16
C GLY A 103 25.17 -16.36 0.80
N LEU A 104 24.63 -15.48 -0.04
CA LEU A 104 24.04 -15.80 -1.34
C LEU A 104 25.07 -15.71 -2.48
N GLU A 105 26.02 -16.65 -2.52
CA GLU A 105 27.13 -16.60 -3.48
C GLU A 105 26.67 -16.59 -4.95
N ALA A 106 25.58 -17.29 -5.29
CA ALA A 106 25.04 -17.27 -6.66
C ALA A 106 24.54 -15.88 -7.08
N HIS A 107 23.89 -15.14 -6.17
CA HIS A 107 23.39 -13.79 -6.45
C HIS A 107 24.54 -12.81 -6.63
N LYS A 108 25.56 -12.89 -5.76
CA LYS A 108 26.80 -12.13 -5.90
C LYS A 108 27.47 -12.40 -7.26
N ARG A 109 27.64 -13.68 -7.62
CA ARG A 109 28.28 -14.09 -8.88
C ARG A 109 27.54 -13.57 -10.11
N ALA A 110 26.21 -13.57 -10.08
CA ALA A 110 25.40 -13.04 -11.19
C ALA A 110 25.74 -11.58 -11.52
N VAL A 111 26.07 -10.78 -10.49
CA VAL A 111 26.48 -9.38 -10.66
C VAL A 111 27.95 -9.27 -11.02
N THR A 112 28.83 -9.93 -10.29
CA THR A 112 30.29 -9.76 -10.48
C THR A 112 30.77 -10.25 -11.83
N LEU A 113 30.18 -11.32 -12.39
CA LEU A 113 30.53 -11.80 -13.74
C LEU A 113 30.23 -10.75 -14.82
N ARG A 114 29.09 -10.06 -14.71
CA ARG A 114 28.73 -8.98 -15.65
C ARG A 114 29.64 -7.78 -15.49
N LEU A 115 29.97 -7.38 -14.26
CA LEU A 115 30.91 -6.29 -14.00
C LEU A 115 32.29 -6.58 -14.60
N GLN A 116 32.78 -7.82 -14.48
CA GLN A 116 34.06 -8.25 -15.05
C GLN A 116 34.07 -8.16 -16.58
N GLU A 117 33.01 -8.63 -17.25
CA GLU A 117 32.88 -8.53 -18.72
C GLU A 117 32.84 -7.08 -19.19
N VAL A 118 32.10 -6.26 -18.46
CA VAL A 118 31.93 -4.82 -18.68
C VAL A 118 33.27 -4.07 -18.49
N GLU A 119 34.09 -4.44 -17.51
CA GLU A 119 35.45 -3.91 -17.34
C GLU A 119 36.42 -4.38 -18.44
N ALA A 120 36.36 -5.65 -18.82
CA ALA A 120 37.22 -6.21 -19.87
C ALA A 120 37.01 -5.54 -21.23
N THR A 121 35.76 -5.16 -21.56
CA THR A 121 35.41 -4.50 -22.83
C THR A 121 35.94 -3.07 -22.94
N VAL A 122 36.20 -2.40 -21.81
CA VAL A 122 36.76 -1.03 -21.80
C VAL A 122 38.29 -1.03 -21.98
N THR A 123 38.94 -2.15 -21.69
CA THR A 123 40.40 -2.30 -21.76
C THR A 123 40.96 -2.78 -23.10
N VAL A 124 40.10 -2.96 -24.12
CA VAL A 124 40.46 -3.31 -25.51
C VAL A 124 40.26 -2.10 -26.41
#